data_AF-A0A9Y2P3Z6-F1
#
_entry.id   AF-A0A9Y2P3Z6-F1
#
_cell.length_a   1.000
_cell.length_b   1.000
_cell.length_c   1.000
_cell.angle_alpha   90.00
_cell.angle_beta   90.00
_cell.angle_gamma   90.00
#
_symmetry.space_group_name_H-M   'P 1'
#
loop_
_entity.id
_entity.type
_entity.pdbx_description
1 polymer ?
#
loop_
_entity_poly.entity_id
_entity_poly.type
_entity_poly.pdbx_seq_one_letter_code
_entity_poly.pdbx_strand_id
1 'polypeptide(L)'
;MKVIETIKKRAKSYLHAYHEFRQESSFVRRRRPVLFDETENKFEKFLDLFTFYLCLECGKSAGDWHPTHADWNRGHHNGALLQQMSRAKKVDIFEGIMNAYRVFLNHADNPINLEEELGKAFIDTGGSAPQKDVLHRTLEYFYINQDETFIRHGIELLHRRDYRTESDFPPKSSMASMSLSEDGVTFAIDSDIIPFNTCFNHGNRWPWYYCGGCITVSDFRRLGGEIVRPGDRDHFYARSNLKVDDWCFVYQRQIERTKSMASSIDGLRESIIEIKQSGARHIEKTVLSKFFILVSMLRQKLALQGIEVI
;
A
#
# COMPACT_ATOMS: atom_id res chain seq x y z
N MET A 1 39.70 -14.71 -27.12
CA MET A 1 39.17 -14.18 -25.84
C MET A 1 38.26 -12.95 -25.99
N LYS A 2 38.63 -11.88 -26.73
CA LYS A 2 37.81 -10.65 -26.89
C LYS A 2 36.38 -10.86 -27.45
N VAL A 3 36.17 -11.84 -28.31
CA VAL A 3 34.84 -12.14 -28.91
C VAL A 3 33.87 -12.71 -27.86
N ILE A 4 34.36 -13.55 -26.94
CA ILE A 4 33.54 -14.16 -25.87
C ILE A 4 33.12 -13.11 -24.84
N GLU A 5 33.99 -12.16 -24.49
CA GLU A 5 33.64 -11.03 -23.61
C GLU A 5 32.61 -10.10 -24.25
N THR A 6 32.74 -9.83 -25.55
CA THR A 6 31.78 -8.99 -26.28
C THR A 6 30.40 -9.65 -26.35
N ILE A 7 30.35 -10.98 -26.57
CA ILE A 7 29.10 -11.76 -26.54
C ILE A 7 28.50 -11.78 -25.14
N LYS A 8 29.29 -12.00 -24.08
CA LYS A 8 28.80 -11.95 -22.69
C LYS A 8 28.23 -10.58 -22.32
N LYS A 9 28.89 -9.49 -22.75
CA LYS A 9 28.44 -8.12 -22.48
C LYS A 9 27.12 -7.78 -23.19
N ARG A 10 26.95 -8.24 -24.44
CA ARG A 10 25.69 -8.10 -25.20
C ARG A 10 24.59 -9.04 -24.67
N ALA A 11 24.91 -10.28 -24.33
CA ALA A 11 23.95 -11.23 -23.76
C ALA A 11 23.40 -10.76 -22.41
N LYS A 12 24.17 -10.00 -21.63
CA LYS A 12 23.72 -9.46 -20.33
C LYS A 12 22.52 -8.52 -20.46
N SER A 13 22.46 -7.66 -21.48
CA SER A 13 21.31 -6.77 -21.70
C SER A 13 20.08 -7.55 -22.19
N TYR A 14 20.27 -8.59 -23.01
CA TYR A 14 19.15 -9.46 -23.43
C TYR A 14 18.65 -10.37 -22.31
N LEU A 15 19.54 -10.84 -21.43
CA LEU A 15 19.16 -11.57 -20.22
C LEU A 15 18.39 -10.67 -19.26
N HIS A 16 18.82 -9.41 -19.10
CA HIS A 16 18.10 -8.45 -18.27
C HIS A 16 16.71 -8.16 -18.83
N ALA A 17 16.61 -7.83 -20.12
CA ALA A 17 15.33 -7.62 -20.80
C ALA A 17 14.44 -8.88 -20.79
N TYR A 18 15.01 -10.08 -20.89
CA TYR A 18 14.27 -11.33 -20.75
C TYR A 18 13.81 -11.59 -19.31
N HIS A 19 14.61 -11.23 -18.31
CA HIS A 19 14.22 -11.29 -16.91
C HIS A 19 13.12 -10.30 -16.58
N GLU A 20 13.19 -9.06 -17.07
CA GLU A 20 12.13 -8.05 -16.98
C GLU A 20 10.87 -8.52 -17.70
N PHE A 21 10.97 -8.94 -18.97
CA PHE A 21 9.86 -9.51 -19.73
C PHE A 21 9.22 -10.71 -19.01
N ARG A 22 10.03 -11.58 -18.39
CA ARG A 22 9.54 -12.72 -17.63
C ARG A 22 8.87 -12.28 -16.32
N GLN A 23 9.35 -11.25 -15.64
CA GLN A 23 8.70 -10.66 -14.47
C GLN A 23 7.38 -9.95 -14.82
N GLU A 24 7.31 -9.31 -15.99
CA GLU A 24 6.14 -8.57 -16.47
C GLU A 24 5.10 -9.45 -17.18
N SER A 25 5.50 -10.60 -17.73
CA SER A 25 4.58 -11.49 -18.45
C SER A 25 3.46 -12.01 -17.54
N SER A 26 2.22 -11.87 -18.01
CA SER A 26 1.00 -12.34 -17.34
C SER A 26 1.03 -13.83 -16.95
N PHE A 27 1.85 -14.63 -17.65
CA PHE A 27 2.06 -16.05 -17.38
C PHE A 27 2.84 -16.33 -16.08
N VAL A 28 3.74 -15.43 -15.67
CA VAL A 28 4.48 -15.54 -14.41
C VAL A 28 3.70 -14.95 -13.24
N ARG A 29 2.92 -13.88 -13.46
CA ARG A 29 1.90 -13.41 -12.49
C ARG A 29 0.95 -14.53 -12.08
N ARG A 30 0.50 -15.35 -13.05
CA ARG A 30 -0.34 -16.55 -12.80
C ARG A 30 0.32 -17.66 -11.97
N ARG A 31 1.63 -17.60 -11.68
CA ARG A 31 2.33 -18.56 -10.80
C ARG A 31 2.54 -18.06 -9.37
N ARG A 32 2.25 -16.78 -9.09
CA ARG A 32 2.29 -16.26 -7.72
C ARG A 32 1.01 -16.68 -7.00
N PRO A 33 1.08 -17.37 -5.85
CA PRO A 33 -0.10 -17.63 -5.06
C PRO A 33 -0.76 -16.30 -4.68
N VAL A 34 -2.04 -16.19 -5.03
CA VAL A 34 -2.90 -15.07 -4.63
C VAL A 34 -3.36 -15.35 -3.20
N LEU A 35 -2.99 -14.49 -2.25
CA LEU A 35 -3.41 -14.64 -0.86
C LEU A 35 -4.90 -14.28 -0.71
N PHE A 36 -5.37 -13.27 -1.44
CA PHE A 36 -6.77 -12.80 -1.43
C PHE A 36 -7.22 -12.36 -2.82
N ASP A 37 -8.45 -12.70 -3.19
CA ASP A 37 -9.04 -12.34 -4.49
C ASP A 37 -9.44 -10.84 -4.53
N GLU A 38 -9.25 -10.21 -5.70
CA GLU A 38 -9.34 -8.77 -5.95
C GLU A 38 -10.74 -8.27 -6.30
N THR A 39 -11.66 -9.17 -6.65
CA THR A 39 -12.93 -8.80 -7.30
C THR A 39 -13.83 -7.89 -6.44
N GLU A 40 -13.58 -7.84 -5.13
CA GLU A 40 -14.39 -7.12 -4.15
C GLU A 40 -13.70 -5.89 -3.52
N ASN A 41 -12.45 -5.56 -3.86
CA ASN A 41 -11.81 -4.37 -3.29
C ASN A 41 -12.36 -3.09 -3.95
N LYS A 42 -13.50 -2.62 -3.44
CA LYS A 42 -14.21 -1.43 -3.92
C LYS A 42 -13.32 -0.18 -3.89
N PHE A 43 -12.44 -0.05 -2.89
CA PHE A 43 -11.56 1.11 -2.80
C PHE A 43 -10.49 1.12 -3.89
N GLU A 44 -9.90 -0.03 -4.21
CA GLU A 44 -8.96 -0.11 -5.33
C GLU A 44 -9.60 0.22 -6.67
N LYS A 45 -10.82 -0.30 -6.94
CA LYS A 45 -11.59 0.04 -8.15
C LYS A 45 -11.86 1.54 -8.23
N PHE A 46 -12.20 2.16 -7.10
CA PHE A 46 -12.36 3.60 -7.01
C PHE A 46 -11.07 4.35 -7.34
N LEU A 47 -9.93 3.97 -6.75
CA LEU A 47 -8.64 4.61 -7.02
C LEU A 47 -8.26 4.53 -8.50
N ASP A 48 -8.48 3.36 -9.13
CA ASP A 48 -8.23 3.17 -10.55
C ASP A 48 -9.14 4.06 -11.41
N LEU A 49 -10.43 4.13 -11.08
CA LEU A 49 -11.40 4.96 -11.80
C LEU A 49 -11.11 6.46 -11.65
N PHE A 50 -10.85 6.91 -10.43
CA PHE A 50 -10.54 8.32 -10.18
C PHE A 50 -9.26 8.72 -10.91
N THR A 51 -8.23 7.87 -10.84
CA THR A 51 -6.98 8.08 -11.57
C THR A 51 -7.21 8.11 -13.08
N PHE A 52 -8.07 7.22 -13.59
CA PHE A 52 -8.45 7.18 -15.00
C PHE A 52 -9.07 8.49 -15.48
N TYR A 53 -9.96 9.10 -14.69
CA TYR A 53 -10.54 10.42 -14.98
C TYR A 53 -9.57 11.60 -14.83
N LEU A 54 -8.40 11.41 -14.23
CA LEU A 54 -7.32 12.41 -14.21
C LEU A 54 -6.29 12.17 -15.32
N CYS A 55 -6.07 10.91 -15.67
CA CYS A 55 -5.14 10.44 -16.67
C CYS A 55 -5.48 9.01 -17.12
N LEU A 56 -5.95 8.89 -18.37
CA LEU A 56 -6.23 7.63 -19.05
C LEU A 56 -5.14 6.56 -18.84
N GLU A 57 -3.87 6.92 -19.06
CA GLU A 57 -2.75 5.96 -19.02
C GLU A 57 -2.45 5.47 -17.61
N CYS A 58 -2.55 6.35 -16.61
CA CYS A 58 -2.28 6.00 -15.21
C CYS A 58 -3.38 5.12 -14.62
N GLY A 59 -4.64 5.33 -15.02
CA GLY A 59 -5.79 4.56 -14.55
C GLY A 59 -6.28 3.50 -15.53
N LYS A 60 -5.45 3.06 -16.49
CA LYS A 60 -5.87 2.20 -17.60
C LYS A 60 -6.60 0.91 -17.21
N SER A 61 -6.37 0.38 -16.00
CA SER A 61 -7.08 -0.79 -15.47
C SER A 61 -8.59 -0.56 -15.31
N ALA A 62 -9.03 0.70 -15.16
CA ALA A 62 -10.45 1.05 -15.18
C ALA A 62 -11.10 0.77 -16.54
N GLY A 63 -10.35 0.89 -17.65
CA GLY A 63 -10.86 0.67 -19.00
C GLY A 63 -11.33 -0.76 -19.28
N ASP A 64 -10.94 -1.73 -18.45
CA ASP A 64 -11.36 -3.13 -18.58
C ASP A 64 -12.80 -3.38 -18.10
N TRP A 65 -13.35 -2.49 -17.27
CA TRP A 65 -14.67 -2.69 -16.62
C TRP A 65 -15.57 -1.44 -16.60
N HIS A 66 -15.00 -0.24 -16.69
CA HIS A 66 -15.75 1.00 -16.74
C HIS A 66 -16.17 1.32 -18.19
N PRO A 67 -17.43 1.73 -18.43
CA PRO A 67 -17.93 1.97 -19.77
C PRO A 67 -17.23 3.16 -20.40
N THR A 68 -16.94 3.05 -21.70
CA THR A 68 -16.50 4.19 -22.50
C THR A 68 -17.73 4.94 -23.02
N HIS A 69 -17.66 6.27 -23.02
CA HIS A 69 -18.72 7.10 -23.55
C HIS A 69 -18.41 7.60 -24.96
N ALA A 70 -19.46 7.82 -25.75
CA ALA A 70 -19.36 8.24 -27.15
C ALA A 70 -18.77 9.65 -27.33
N ASP A 71 -18.81 10.49 -26.29
CA ASP A 71 -18.22 11.83 -26.26
C ASP A 71 -16.72 11.81 -25.93
N TRP A 72 -16.16 10.66 -25.53
CA TRP A 72 -14.72 10.51 -25.29
C TRP A 72 -13.98 10.33 -26.61
N ASN A 73 -13.00 11.20 -26.88
CA ASN A 73 -12.24 11.18 -28.13
C ASN A 73 -10.87 10.55 -27.90
N ARG A 74 -10.56 9.44 -28.61
CA ARG A 74 -9.29 8.70 -28.51
C ARG A 74 -8.93 8.29 -27.07
N GLY A 75 -9.95 7.97 -26.27
CA GLY A 75 -9.77 7.58 -24.86
C GLY A 75 -9.59 8.75 -23.89
N HIS A 76 -9.54 9.99 -24.37
CA HIS A 76 -9.58 11.17 -23.50
C HIS A 76 -11.01 11.45 -23.06
N HIS A 77 -11.22 11.40 -21.75
CA HIS A 77 -12.44 11.85 -21.09
C HIS A 77 -12.62 13.37 -21.24
N ASN A 78 -13.86 13.85 -21.09
CA ASN A 78 -14.22 15.26 -21.36
C ASN A 78 -13.71 16.26 -20.29
N GLY A 79 -13.08 15.74 -19.23
CA GLY A 79 -12.47 16.54 -18.17
C GLY A 79 -13.49 17.10 -17.19
N ALA A 80 -14.70 16.56 -17.15
CA ALA A 80 -15.77 17.00 -16.24
C ALA A 80 -15.31 16.95 -14.78
N LEU A 81 -14.50 15.95 -14.40
CA LEU A 81 -13.91 15.88 -13.06
C LEU A 81 -13.12 17.15 -12.71
N LEU A 82 -12.16 17.54 -13.56
CA LEU A 82 -11.32 18.72 -13.35
C LEU A 82 -12.11 20.04 -13.45
N GLN A 83 -13.17 20.07 -14.26
CA GLN A 83 -14.09 21.22 -14.36
C GLN A 83 -14.93 21.40 -13.10
N GLN A 84 -15.29 20.33 -12.40
CA GLN A 84 -15.92 20.46 -11.09
C GLN A 84 -14.90 20.93 -10.06
N MET A 85 -13.71 20.33 -10.02
CA MET A 85 -12.64 20.72 -9.09
C MET A 85 -12.27 22.20 -9.18
N SER A 86 -12.24 22.78 -10.40
CA SER A 86 -11.93 24.20 -10.61
C SER A 86 -12.92 25.18 -10.00
N ARG A 87 -14.08 24.71 -9.52
CA ARG A 87 -15.08 25.54 -8.82
C ARG A 87 -14.70 25.80 -7.37
N ALA A 88 -13.79 25.00 -6.79
CA ALA A 88 -13.31 25.20 -5.43
C ALA A 88 -12.22 26.27 -5.37
N LYS A 89 -12.18 27.02 -4.27
CA LYS A 89 -11.05 27.90 -3.95
C LYS A 89 -9.99 27.18 -3.11
N LYS A 90 -10.43 26.23 -2.29
CA LYS A 90 -9.65 25.54 -1.28
C LYS A 90 -10.20 24.13 -1.10
N VAL A 91 -9.32 23.14 -0.98
CA VAL A 91 -9.70 21.73 -0.89
C VAL A 91 -8.79 20.99 0.10
N ASP A 92 -9.41 20.16 0.94
CA ASP A 92 -8.72 19.08 1.67
C ASP A 92 -8.68 17.85 0.75
N ILE A 93 -7.47 17.44 0.34
CA ILE A 93 -7.32 16.32 -0.61
C ILE A 93 -7.79 15.01 0.02
N PHE A 94 -7.50 14.78 1.30
CA PHE A 94 -7.85 13.53 1.95
C PHE A 94 -9.37 13.40 2.05
N GLU A 95 -10.03 14.39 2.63
CA GLU A 95 -11.49 14.40 2.76
C GLU A 95 -12.18 14.38 1.39
N GLY A 96 -11.65 15.11 0.41
CA GLY A 96 -12.17 15.09 -0.95
C GLY A 96 -12.12 13.68 -1.59
N ILE A 97 -11.02 12.95 -1.43
CA ILE A 97 -10.91 11.56 -1.90
C ILE A 97 -11.95 10.69 -1.18
N MET A 98 -12.08 10.82 0.15
CA MET A 98 -13.01 10.01 0.94
C MET A 98 -14.48 10.31 0.60
N ASN A 99 -14.84 11.57 0.34
CA ASN A 99 -16.17 11.98 -0.11
C ASN A 99 -16.51 11.39 -1.48
N ALA A 100 -15.58 11.50 -2.44
CA ALA A 100 -15.75 10.89 -3.75
C ALA A 100 -15.86 9.36 -3.66
N TYR A 101 -15.10 8.72 -2.77
CA TYR A 101 -15.22 7.27 -2.56
C TYR A 101 -16.61 6.86 -2.08
N ARG A 102 -17.25 7.66 -1.21
CA ARG A 102 -18.63 7.39 -0.76
C ARG A 102 -19.64 7.46 -1.91
N VAL A 103 -19.49 8.44 -2.81
CA VAL A 103 -20.29 8.49 -4.04
C VAL A 103 -20.07 7.23 -4.86
N PHE A 104 -18.81 6.84 -5.08
CA PHE A 104 -18.50 5.60 -5.82
C PHE A 104 -19.19 4.37 -5.20
N LEU A 105 -19.23 4.24 -3.87
CA LEU A 105 -19.89 3.10 -3.21
C LEU A 105 -21.39 2.98 -3.53
N ASN A 106 -22.08 4.09 -3.76
CA ASN A 106 -23.50 4.11 -4.15
C ASN A 106 -23.72 3.62 -5.58
N HIS A 107 -22.67 3.63 -6.41
CA HIS A 107 -22.71 3.27 -7.83
C HIS A 107 -21.78 2.09 -8.17
N ALA A 108 -21.18 1.44 -7.17
CA ALA A 108 -20.13 0.42 -7.39
C ALA A 108 -20.60 -0.78 -8.23
N ASP A 109 -21.91 -1.08 -8.19
CA ASP A 109 -22.53 -2.19 -8.91
C ASP A 109 -23.21 -1.72 -10.22
N ASN A 110 -23.17 -0.41 -10.54
CA ASN A 110 -23.76 0.17 -11.73
C ASN A 110 -22.71 0.98 -12.53
N PRO A 111 -22.14 0.41 -13.61
CA PRO A 111 -21.16 1.10 -14.44
C PRO A 111 -21.79 2.29 -15.18
N ILE A 112 -21.63 3.49 -14.62
CA ILE A 112 -22.03 4.77 -15.23
C ILE A 112 -20.85 5.74 -15.16
N ASN A 113 -20.86 6.79 -15.99
CA ASN A 113 -19.89 7.87 -15.85
C ASN A 113 -20.13 8.64 -14.54
N LEU A 114 -19.13 8.65 -13.67
CA LEU A 114 -19.15 9.32 -12.37
C LEU A 114 -18.28 10.59 -12.33
N GLU A 115 -17.66 11.02 -13.44
CA GLU A 115 -16.73 12.18 -13.44
C GLU A 115 -17.31 13.41 -12.73
N GLU A 116 -18.55 13.78 -13.07
CA GLU A 116 -19.19 14.96 -12.51
C GLU A 116 -19.54 14.77 -11.03
N GLU A 117 -20.05 13.59 -10.65
CA GLU A 117 -20.47 13.30 -9.28
C GLU A 117 -19.28 13.19 -8.33
N LEU A 118 -18.21 12.49 -8.75
CA LEU A 118 -16.97 12.43 -7.98
C LEU A 118 -16.35 13.82 -7.84
N GLY A 119 -16.35 14.62 -8.90
CA GLY A 119 -15.81 15.98 -8.87
C GLY A 119 -16.58 16.91 -7.93
N LYS A 120 -17.91 16.83 -7.92
CA LYS A 120 -18.76 17.56 -6.97
C LYS A 120 -18.50 17.13 -5.53
N ALA A 121 -18.46 15.83 -5.27
CA ALA A 121 -18.24 15.30 -3.92
C ALA A 121 -16.82 15.61 -3.41
N PHE A 122 -15.82 15.60 -4.29
CA PHE A 122 -14.45 15.92 -3.95
C PHE A 122 -14.28 17.36 -3.42
N ILE A 123 -15.04 18.32 -3.96
CA ILE A 123 -15.00 19.71 -3.49
C ILE A 123 -16.04 20.03 -2.43
N ASP A 124 -16.95 19.10 -2.14
CA ASP A 124 -17.98 19.30 -1.12
C ASP A 124 -17.33 19.24 0.26
N THR A 125 -17.34 20.38 0.94
CA THR A 125 -16.83 20.54 2.31
C THR A 125 -17.92 20.30 3.36
N GLY A 126 -19.10 19.85 2.93
CA GLY A 126 -20.26 19.54 3.76
C GLY A 126 -20.05 18.35 4.68
N GLY A 127 -19.35 18.56 5.80
CA GLY A 127 -19.67 18.06 7.15
C GLY A 127 -20.07 16.58 7.30
N SER A 128 -19.57 15.67 6.48
CA SER A 128 -19.76 14.24 6.75
C SER A 128 -18.93 13.89 7.98
N ALA A 129 -19.59 13.33 9.00
CA ALA A 129 -18.87 12.87 10.19
C ALA A 129 -17.73 11.92 9.78
N PRO A 130 -16.53 12.04 10.41
CA PRO A 130 -15.41 11.17 10.09
C PRO A 130 -15.85 9.72 10.19
N GLN A 131 -15.67 8.98 9.11
CA GLN A 131 -16.06 7.59 9.07
C GLN A 131 -15.02 6.82 9.88
N LYS A 132 -15.42 6.26 11.02
CA LYS A 132 -14.49 5.58 11.94
C LYS A 132 -14.13 4.16 11.49
N ASP A 133 -14.34 3.81 10.22
CA ASP A 133 -13.98 2.49 9.73
C ASP A 133 -12.45 2.32 9.64
N VAL A 134 -12.02 1.08 9.44
CA VAL A 134 -10.60 0.73 9.44
C VAL A 134 -9.88 1.36 8.25
N LEU A 135 -10.51 1.42 7.07
CA LEU A 135 -9.90 1.96 5.87
C LEU A 135 -9.61 3.46 6.03
N HIS A 136 -10.61 4.23 6.48
CA HIS A 136 -10.46 5.68 6.68
C HIS A 136 -9.35 5.99 7.69
N ARG A 137 -9.39 5.39 8.89
CA ARG A 137 -8.37 5.61 9.92
C ARG A 137 -6.98 5.15 9.49
N THR A 138 -6.90 4.13 8.63
CA THR A 138 -5.63 3.64 8.09
C THR A 138 -5.04 4.62 7.07
N LEU A 139 -5.85 5.07 6.10
CA LEU A 139 -5.40 6.02 5.08
C LEU A 139 -5.06 7.38 5.68
N GLU A 140 -5.89 7.87 6.62
CA GLU A 140 -5.65 9.12 7.35
C GLU A 140 -4.30 9.07 8.07
N TYR A 141 -4.03 7.96 8.76
CA TYR A 141 -2.75 7.76 9.44
C TYR A 141 -1.57 7.89 8.50
N PHE A 142 -1.60 7.19 7.36
CA PHE A 142 -0.50 7.29 6.39
C PHE A 142 -0.43 8.66 5.72
N TYR A 143 -1.58 9.30 5.45
CA TYR A 143 -1.64 10.60 4.79
C TYR A 143 -1.02 11.70 5.66
N ILE A 144 -1.40 11.78 6.94
CA ILE A 144 -0.87 12.79 7.88
C ILE A 144 0.63 12.56 8.12
N ASN A 145 1.08 11.31 8.14
CA ASN A 145 2.46 10.94 8.43
C ASN A 145 3.31 10.64 7.18
N GLN A 146 2.91 11.10 5.99
CA GLN A 146 3.54 10.70 4.73
C GLN A 146 5.02 11.10 4.60
N ASP A 147 5.42 12.18 5.30
CA ASP A 147 6.80 12.69 5.31
C ASP A 147 7.63 12.14 6.47
N GLU A 148 7.06 11.25 7.30
CA GLU A 148 7.77 10.61 8.41
C GLU A 148 8.51 9.34 7.98
N THR A 149 9.52 8.98 8.79
CA THR A 149 10.15 7.66 8.71
C THR A 149 9.30 6.65 9.47
N PHE A 150 8.91 5.56 8.81
CA PHE A 150 8.26 4.43 9.42
C PHE A 150 9.29 3.37 9.79
N ILE A 151 9.04 2.69 10.90
CA ILE A 151 9.71 1.45 11.24
C ILE A 151 8.75 0.28 11.02
N ARG A 152 9.31 -0.85 10.60
CA ARG A 152 8.63 -2.14 10.47
C ARG A 152 9.27 -3.14 11.40
N HIS A 153 8.45 -3.94 12.08
CA HIS A 153 8.98 -5.00 12.96
C HIS A 153 9.77 -6.05 12.17
N GLY A 154 10.59 -6.80 12.90
CA GLY A 154 11.41 -7.89 12.36
C GLY A 154 10.62 -9.17 12.05
N ILE A 155 11.34 -10.23 11.71
CA ILE A 155 10.75 -11.47 11.18
C ILE A 155 10.01 -12.24 12.27
N GLU A 156 8.75 -12.58 11.99
CA GLU A 156 7.93 -13.45 12.84
C GLU A 156 7.83 -14.90 12.32
N LEU A 157 7.63 -15.81 13.26
CA LEU A 157 7.29 -17.21 13.10
C LEU A 157 5.76 -17.32 13.09
N LEU A 158 5.20 -17.53 11.90
CA LEU A 158 3.74 -17.49 11.69
C LEU A 158 2.92 -18.42 12.60
N HIS A 159 3.49 -19.54 13.04
CA HIS A 159 2.79 -20.50 13.91
C HIS A 159 2.72 -20.03 15.38
N ARG A 160 3.33 -18.88 15.71
CA ARG A 160 3.35 -18.27 17.05
C ARG A 160 2.85 -16.81 17.03
N ARG A 161 2.25 -16.38 15.92
CA ARG A 161 1.63 -15.07 15.78
C ARG A 161 0.48 -14.89 16.79
N ASP A 162 0.21 -13.65 17.14
CA ASP A 162 -0.95 -13.26 17.95
C ASP A 162 -1.33 -11.84 17.55
N TYR A 163 -2.38 -11.72 16.73
CA TYR A 163 -2.88 -10.42 16.26
C TYR A 163 -4.17 -10.01 16.96
N ARG A 164 -4.49 -10.57 18.13
CA ARG A 164 -5.66 -10.16 18.89
C ARG A 164 -5.49 -8.72 19.40
N THR A 165 -6.59 -7.98 19.45
CA THR A 165 -6.69 -6.63 20.03
C THR A 165 -6.08 -6.62 21.44
N GLU A 166 -5.37 -5.56 21.82
CA GLU A 166 -4.67 -5.39 23.11
C GLU A 166 -3.50 -6.38 23.40
N SER A 167 -3.21 -7.33 22.51
CA SER A 167 -2.01 -8.18 22.61
C SER A 167 -0.75 -7.37 22.33
N ASP A 168 0.36 -7.72 22.99
CA ASP A 168 1.67 -7.11 22.70
C ASP A 168 2.14 -7.50 21.29
N PHE A 169 2.62 -6.52 20.54
CA PHE A 169 3.10 -6.70 19.18
C PHE A 169 4.51 -6.10 18.96
N PRO A 170 5.42 -6.84 18.30
CA PRO A 170 5.31 -8.26 17.95
C PRO A 170 5.36 -9.16 19.21
N PRO A 171 4.63 -10.28 19.25
CA PRO A 171 4.74 -11.22 20.35
C PRO A 171 6.17 -11.74 20.47
N LYS A 172 6.77 -11.68 21.67
CA LYS A 172 8.17 -12.15 21.87
C LYS A 172 8.39 -13.58 21.37
N SER A 173 7.39 -14.44 21.55
CA SER A 173 7.43 -15.83 21.08
C SER A 173 7.36 -15.97 19.56
N SER A 174 6.79 -14.99 18.85
CA SER A 174 6.71 -15.00 17.40
C SER A 174 8.03 -14.59 16.76
N MET A 175 8.87 -13.79 17.41
CA MET A 175 10.12 -13.34 16.78
C MET A 175 11.06 -14.50 16.42
N ALA A 176 11.50 -14.54 15.16
CA ALA A 176 12.50 -15.47 14.69
C ALA A 176 13.86 -15.14 15.31
N SER A 177 14.67 -16.15 15.62
CA SER A 177 15.99 -15.98 16.26
C SER A 177 16.91 -15.02 15.49
N MET A 178 16.82 -15.00 14.15
CA MET A 178 17.62 -14.11 13.33
C MET A 178 17.20 -12.63 13.41
N SER A 179 16.00 -12.36 13.91
CA SER A 179 15.47 -11.01 14.13
C SER A 179 15.53 -10.57 15.59
N LEU A 180 16.11 -11.37 16.48
CA LEU A 180 16.39 -10.98 17.86
C LEU A 180 17.86 -10.57 18.01
N SER A 181 18.14 -9.65 18.93
CA SER A 181 19.51 -9.37 19.35
C SER A 181 20.02 -10.46 20.29
N GLU A 182 21.29 -10.39 20.69
CA GLU A 182 21.87 -11.26 21.72
C GLU A 182 21.10 -11.25 23.06
N ASP A 183 20.36 -10.18 23.39
CA ASP A 183 19.54 -10.10 24.60
C ASP A 183 18.26 -10.96 24.55
N GLY A 184 17.88 -11.46 23.36
CA GLY A 184 16.66 -12.24 23.14
C GLY A 184 15.35 -11.46 23.36
N VAL A 185 15.40 -10.15 23.52
CA VAL A 185 14.25 -9.28 23.85
C VAL A 185 14.03 -8.21 22.78
N THR A 186 15.10 -7.58 22.30
CA THR A 186 15.03 -6.56 21.27
C THR A 186 14.97 -7.20 19.89
N PHE A 187 14.15 -6.63 19.01
CA PHE A 187 13.94 -7.15 17.66
C PHE A 187 14.46 -6.20 16.59
N ALA A 188 15.05 -6.74 15.53
CA ALA A 188 15.52 -5.97 14.38
C ALA A 188 14.34 -5.21 13.75
N ILE A 189 14.60 -3.98 13.33
CA ILE A 189 13.63 -3.14 12.62
C ILE A 189 14.17 -2.73 11.26
N ASP A 190 13.26 -2.66 10.30
CA ASP A 190 13.49 -2.03 9.01
C ASP A 190 12.91 -0.62 9.02
N SER A 191 13.47 0.30 8.22
CA SER A 191 12.95 1.67 8.11
C SER A 191 12.71 2.07 6.66
N ASP A 192 11.58 2.70 6.39
CA ASP A 192 11.19 3.12 5.04
C ASP A 192 10.32 4.40 5.10
N ILE A 193 10.09 5.01 3.94
CA ILE A 193 9.23 6.19 3.78
C ILE A 193 8.13 5.82 2.78
N ILE A 194 6.94 6.38 2.97
CA ILE A 194 5.82 6.19 2.04
C ILE A 194 6.23 6.61 0.62
N PRO A 195 5.86 5.84 -0.43
CA PRO A 195 4.95 4.68 -0.47
C PRO A 195 5.60 3.30 -0.25
N PHE A 196 6.64 3.19 0.58
CA PHE A 196 7.37 1.96 0.92
C PHE A 196 8.08 1.30 -0.27
N ASN A 197 9.18 1.94 -0.69
CA ASN A 197 9.91 1.58 -1.89
C ASN A 197 11.09 0.63 -1.64
N THR A 198 11.52 0.44 -0.39
CA THR A 198 12.72 -0.36 -0.08
C THR A 198 12.34 -1.64 0.66
N CYS A 199 11.90 -1.53 1.91
CA CYS A 199 11.84 -2.64 2.86
C CYS A 199 10.77 -3.68 2.51
N PHE A 200 9.72 -3.31 1.80
CA PHE A 200 8.72 -4.26 1.30
C PHE A 200 9.09 -4.89 -0.06
N ASN A 201 10.15 -4.43 -0.72
CA ASN A 201 10.59 -4.90 -2.04
C ASN A 201 11.90 -5.70 -1.98
N HIS A 202 12.58 -5.72 -0.83
CA HIS A 202 13.83 -6.46 -0.67
C HIS A 202 13.54 -7.97 -0.60
N GLY A 203 14.35 -8.80 -1.26
CA GLY A 203 14.46 -10.24 -1.03
C GLY A 203 13.19 -11.11 -1.01
N ASN A 204 12.57 -11.40 -2.16
CA ASN A 204 11.44 -12.36 -2.32
C ASN A 204 11.72 -13.82 -1.90
N ARG A 205 12.91 -14.11 -1.35
CA ARG A 205 13.33 -15.45 -0.92
C ARG A 205 12.54 -15.94 0.29
N TRP A 206 11.94 -15.02 1.04
CA TRP A 206 11.35 -15.34 2.31
C TRP A 206 9.92 -14.82 2.45
N PRO A 207 9.05 -15.58 3.15
CA PRO A 207 7.66 -15.21 3.38
C PRO A 207 7.50 -13.99 4.31
N TRP A 208 8.50 -13.12 4.43
CA TRP A 208 8.65 -12.10 5.48
C TRP A 208 8.25 -10.69 5.01
N TYR A 209 8.00 -10.54 3.71
CA TYR A 209 7.63 -9.26 3.08
C TYR A 209 6.14 -9.15 2.83
N TYR A 210 5.39 -10.23 3.03
CA TYR A 210 3.97 -10.30 2.71
C TYR A 210 3.07 -9.54 3.70
N CYS A 211 3.53 -9.30 4.93
CA CYS A 211 2.78 -8.55 5.94
C CYS A 211 3.79 -7.99 6.95
N GLY A 212 3.60 -6.74 7.36
CA GLY A 212 4.36 -6.14 8.44
C GLY A 212 3.60 -5.03 9.14
N GLY A 213 3.63 -5.04 10.47
CA GLY A 213 3.24 -3.91 11.29
C GLY A 213 4.22 -2.74 11.09
N CYS A 214 3.67 -1.58 10.73
CA CYS A 214 4.38 -0.34 10.50
C CYS A 214 3.90 0.72 11.49
N ILE A 215 4.81 1.58 11.93
CA ILE A 215 4.53 2.72 12.81
C ILE A 215 5.57 3.81 12.56
N THR A 216 5.23 5.08 12.70
CA THR A 216 6.23 6.14 12.60
C THR A 216 7.22 6.08 13.76
N VAL A 217 8.44 6.57 13.53
CA VAL A 217 9.44 6.70 14.61
C VAL A 217 8.92 7.61 15.73
N SER A 218 8.19 8.67 15.39
CA SER A 218 7.62 9.61 16.36
C SER A 218 6.59 8.94 17.27
N ASP A 219 5.63 8.21 16.70
CA ASP A 219 4.60 7.51 17.46
C ASP A 219 5.18 6.35 18.26
N PHE A 220 6.12 5.60 17.68
CA PHE A 220 6.77 4.51 18.40
C PHE A 220 7.40 5.00 19.70
N ARG A 221 8.16 6.10 19.64
CA ARG A 221 8.77 6.73 20.83
C ARG A 221 7.72 7.30 21.78
N ARG A 222 6.70 7.98 21.24
CA ARG A 222 5.60 8.56 22.03
C ARG A 222 4.84 7.52 22.84
N LEU A 223 4.71 6.30 22.30
CA LEU A 223 4.07 5.15 22.96
C LEU A 223 5.02 4.35 23.86
N GLY A 224 6.24 4.85 24.11
CA GLY A 224 7.21 4.22 25.00
C GLY A 224 8.06 3.13 24.34
N GLY A 225 8.04 3.03 23.01
CA GLY A 225 8.96 2.21 22.25
C GLY A 225 10.37 2.81 22.23
N GLU A 226 11.38 1.95 22.32
CA GLU A 226 12.79 2.34 22.32
C GLU A 226 13.50 1.77 21.10
N ILE A 227 14.21 2.63 20.37
CA ILE A 227 15.09 2.21 19.28
C ILE A 227 16.51 2.10 19.85
N VAL A 228 17.12 0.93 19.70
CA VAL A 228 18.45 0.62 20.21
C VAL A 228 19.37 0.21 19.06
N ARG A 229 20.66 0.47 19.22
CA ARG A 229 21.71 0.04 18.30
C ARG A 229 22.65 -0.90 19.06
N PRO A 230 22.37 -2.21 19.07
CA PRO A 230 23.25 -3.18 19.69
C PRO A 230 24.56 -3.28 18.88
N GLY A 231 25.63 -3.74 19.53
CA GLY A 231 26.95 -3.87 18.92
C GLY A 231 27.13 -5.16 18.10
N ASP A 232 26.09 -5.98 17.98
CA ASP A 232 26.14 -7.33 17.41
C ASP A 232 25.95 -7.36 15.88
N ARG A 233 25.19 -6.42 15.29
CA ARG A 233 24.90 -6.39 13.83
C ARG A 233 24.66 -4.98 13.26
N ASP A 234 24.76 -4.87 11.92
CA ASP A 234 24.45 -3.66 11.13
C ASP A 234 22.93 -3.37 11.00
N HIS A 235 22.13 -3.60 12.04
CA HIS A 235 20.70 -3.31 12.05
C HIS A 235 20.35 -2.42 13.24
N PHE A 236 19.30 -1.60 13.09
CA PHE A 236 18.62 -1.03 14.25
C PHE A 236 17.69 -2.06 14.84
N TYR A 237 17.51 -1.99 16.15
CA TYR A 237 16.62 -2.85 16.91
C TYR A 237 15.63 -2.01 17.70
N ALA A 238 14.55 -2.64 18.11
CA ALA A 238 13.50 -2.01 18.89
C ALA A 238 13.10 -2.88 20.07
N ARG A 239 12.61 -2.21 21.11
CA ARG A 239 11.95 -2.81 22.28
C ARG A 239 10.67 -2.04 22.54
N SER A 240 9.58 -2.76 22.72
CA SER A 240 8.27 -2.18 23.01
C SER A 240 7.35 -3.18 23.68
N ASN A 241 6.38 -2.65 24.42
CA ASN A 241 5.15 -3.36 24.82
C ASN A 241 3.93 -2.73 24.12
N LEU A 242 4.13 -2.22 22.91
CA LEU A 242 3.08 -1.64 22.09
C LEU A 242 2.07 -2.73 21.73
N LYS A 243 0.80 -2.35 21.63
CA LYS A 243 -0.31 -3.25 21.34
C LYS A 243 -0.51 -3.38 19.84
N VAL A 244 -1.11 -4.48 19.40
CA VAL A 244 -1.50 -4.69 17.99
C VAL A 244 -2.18 -3.45 17.40
N ASP A 245 -3.06 -2.80 18.16
CA ASP A 245 -3.85 -1.63 17.71
C ASP A 245 -3.03 -0.35 17.52
N ASP A 246 -1.84 -0.27 18.12
CA ASP A 246 -0.90 0.83 17.94
C ASP A 246 -0.23 0.80 16.56
N TRP A 247 -0.18 -0.38 15.92
CA TRP A 247 0.48 -0.58 14.63
C TRP A 247 -0.49 -0.41 13.46
N CYS A 248 0.08 -0.21 12.28
CA CYS A 248 -0.63 -0.28 11.01
C CYS A 248 -0.05 -1.38 10.12
N PHE A 249 -0.84 -2.41 9.83
CA PHE A 249 -0.38 -3.58 9.09
C PHE A 249 -0.46 -3.37 7.58
N VAL A 250 0.69 -3.45 6.92
CA VAL A 250 0.77 -3.39 5.45
C VAL A 250 1.05 -4.78 4.92
N TYR A 251 0.23 -5.25 3.98
CA TYR A 251 0.38 -6.59 3.42
C TYR A 251 0.42 -6.61 1.89
N GLN A 252 0.98 -7.68 1.34
CA GLN A 252 1.00 -7.98 -0.09
C GLN A 252 -0.09 -8.99 -0.41
N ARG A 253 -0.82 -8.74 -1.48
CA ARG A 253 -1.85 -9.65 -2.00
C ARG A 253 -1.27 -10.88 -2.68
N GLN A 254 -0.12 -10.72 -3.33
CA GLN A 254 0.55 -11.80 -4.06
C GLN A 254 1.94 -12.00 -3.48
N ILE A 255 2.36 -13.25 -3.41
CA ILE A 255 3.71 -13.59 -2.96
C ILE A 255 4.42 -14.44 -4.02
N GLU A 256 5.73 -14.26 -4.16
CA GLU A 256 6.52 -15.19 -4.96
C GLU A 256 6.74 -16.49 -4.18
N ARG A 257 6.22 -17.60 -4.72
CA ARG A 257 6.54 -18.92 -4.19
C ARG A 257 7.94 -19.30 -4.62
N THR A 258 8.90 -19.18 -3.71
CA THR A 258 10.26 -19.72 -3.90
C THR A 258 10.38 -21.11 -3.28
N LYS A 259 11.25 -21.96 -3.82
CA LYS A 259 11.50 -23.31 -3.26
C LYS A 259 12.00 -23.28 -1.80
N SER A 260 12.49 -22.12 -1.34
CA SER A 260 12.99 -21.89 0.02
C SER A 260 11.97 -21.23 0.95
N MET A 261 10.72 -21.02 0.51
CA MET A 261 9.71 -20.39 1.35
C MET A 261 9.35 -21.33 2.52
N ALA A 262 9.75 -20.93 3.74
CA ALA A 262 9.59 -21.74 4.94
C ALA A 262 8.14 -21.83 5.46
N SER A 263 7.24 -20.98 4.95
CA SER A 263 5.86 -20.83 5.43
C SER A 263 4.83 -21.36 4.44
N SER A 264 3.71 -21.90 4.95
CA SER A 264 2.56 -22.28 4.14
C SER A 264 1.80 -21.04 3.65
N ILE A 265 1.30 -21.09 2.41
CA ILE A 265 0.44 -20.03 1.86
C ILE A 265 -0.81 -19.81 2.71
N ASP A 266 -1.40 -20.91 3.22
CA ASP A 266 -2.59 -20.83 4.06
C ASP A 266 -2.29 -20.14 5.39
N GLY A 267 -1.13 -20.38 6.01
CA GLY A 267 -0.71 -19.66 7.21
C GLY A 267 -0.55 -18.15 6.98
N LEU A 268 -0.07 -17.74 5.80
CA LEU A 268 -0.01 -16.31 5.42
C LEU A 268 -1.41 -15.72 5.31
N ARG A 269 -2.34 -16.44 4.66
CA ARG A 269 -3.74 -16.01 4.54
C ARG A 269 -4.42 -15.88 5.89
N GLU A 270 -4.32 -16.90 6.74
CA GLU A 270 -4.89 -16.87 8.07
C GLU A 270 -4.37 -15.70 8.90
N SER A 271 -3.07 -15.38 8.80
CA SER A 271 -2.48 -14.22 9.49
C SER A 271 -3.15 -12.90 9.10
N ILE A 272 -3.37 -12.69 7.80
CA ILE A 272 -4.03 -11.47 7.32
C ILE A 272 -5.52 -11.46 7.70
N ILE A 273 -6.19 -12.62 7.73
CA ILE A 273 -7.57 -12.73 8.22
C ILE A 273 -7.64 -12.35 9.70
N GLU A 274 -6.71 -12.82 10.52
CA GLU A 274 -6.62 -12.52 11.95
C GLU A 274 -6.44 -11.02 12.19
N ILE A 275 -5.54 -10.35 11.45
CA ILE A 275 -5.37 -8.89 11.47
C ILE A 275 -6.66 -8.16 11.06
N LYS A 276 -7.35 -8.64 10.03
CA LYS A 276 -8.62 -8.03 9.60
C LYS A 276 -9.70 -8.16 10.67
N GLN A 277 -9.73 -9.29 11.37
CA GLN A 277 -10.71 -9.59 12.43
C GLN A 277 -10.42 -8.85 13.73
N SER A 278 -9.16 -8.48 14.01
CA SER A 278 -8.79 -7.74 15.22
C SER A 278 -9.23 -6.29 15.22
N GLY A 279 -9.58 -5.74 14.04
CA GLY A 279 -9.94 -4.33 13.89
C GLY A 279 -8.74 -3.38 13.85
N ALA A 280 -7.51 -3.92 13.92
CA ALA A 280 -6.29 -3.16 13.75
C ALA A 280 -6.24 -2.49 12.36
N ARG A 281 -5.55 -1.35 12.28
CA ARG A 281 -5.34 -0.64 11.02
C ARG A 281 -4.59 -1.55 10.06
N HIS A 282 -5.11 -1.68 8.84
CA HIS A 282 -4.49 -2.53 7.83
C HIS A 282 -4.81 -2.05 6.42
N ILE A 283 -3.85 -2.27 5.52
CA ILE A 283 -4.03 -1.97 4.10
C ILE A 283 -3.13 -2.84 3.23
N GLU A 284 -3.58 -3.12 2.03
CA GLU A 284 -2.70 -3.72 1.03
C GLU A 284 -1.71 -2.68 0.50
N LYS A 285 -0.43 -3.07 0.37
CA LYS A 285 0.64 -2.23 -0.17
C LYS A 285 0.27 -1.59 -1.52
N THR A 286 -0.23 -2.38 -2.47
CA THR A 286 -0.59 -1.88 -3.82
C THR A 286 -1.65 -0.78 -3.74
N VAL A 287 -2.65 -0.98 -2.88
CA VAL A 287 -3.75 -0.03 -2.68
C VAL A 287 -3.22 1.26 -2.04
N LEU A 288 -2.36 1.14 -1.03
CA LEU A 288 -1.68 2.28 -0.41
C LEU A 288 -0.84 3.06 -1.43
N SER A 289 -0.07 2.37 -2.29
CA SER A 289 0.70 3.01 -3.35
C SER A 289 -0.20 3.74 -4.36
N LYS A 290 -1.31 3.12 -4.79
CA LYS A 290 -2.30 3.76 -5.68
C LYS A 290 -2.91 5.01 -5.05
N PHE A 291 -3.22 4.97 -3.75
CA PHE A 291 -3.73 6.12 -3.02
C PHE A 291 -2.73 7.29 -3.05
N PHE A 292 -1.44 7.06 -2.79
CA PHE A 292 -0.43 8.13 -2.86
C PHE A 292 -0.13 8.62 -4.27
N ILE A 293 -0.26 7.77 -5.29
CA ILE A 293 -0.22 8.20 -6.70
C ILE A 293 -1.35 9.19 -6.96
N LEU A 294 -2.58 8.86 -6.56
CA LEU A 294 -3.74 9.74 -6.71
C LEU A 294 -3.54 11.07 -5.95
N VAL A 295 -3.09 11.03 -4.70
CA VAL A 295 -2.76 12.23 -3.91
C VAL A 295 -1.75 13.11 -4.63
N SER A 296 -0.67 12.53 -5.15
CA SER A 296 0.37 13.27 -5.89
C SER A 296 -0.19 13.91 -7.16
N MET A 297 -1.00 13.18 -7.92
CA MET A 297 -1.66 13.72 -9.12
C MET A 297 -2.60 14.86 -8.77
N LEU A 298 -3.42 14.72 -7.73
CA LEU A 298 -4.34 15.76 -7.29
C LEU A 298 -3.59 17.02 -6.86
N ARG A 299 -2.52 16.91 -6.06
CA ARG A 299 -1.66 18.05 -5.70
C ARG A 299 -1.15 18.80 -6.93
N GLN A 300 -0.66 18.07 -7.93
CA GLN A 300 -0.17 18.68 -9.18
C GLN A 300 -1.29 19.37 -9.96
N LYS A 301 -2.44 18.73 -10.12
CA LYS A 301 -3.58 19.28 -10.89
C LYS A 301 -4.19 20.50 -10.20
N LEU A 302 -4.40 20.44 -8.89
CA LEU A 302 -4.94 21.55 -8.09
C LEU A 302 -3.98 22.74 -8.09
N ALA A 303 -2.67 22.50 -7.98
CA ALA A 303 -1.66 23.55 -8.08
C ALA A 303 -1.68 24.26 -9.45
N LEU A 304 -1.83 23.51 -10.55
CA LEU A 304 -1.98 24.08 -11.90
C LEU A 304 -3.26 24.90 -12.06
N GLN A 305 -4.30 24.61 -11.27
CA GLN A 305 -5.56 25.36 -11.25
C GLN A 305 -5.55 26.54 -10.27
N GLY A 306 -4.47 26.73 -9.50
CA GLY A 306 -4.38 27.78 -8.49
C GLY A 306 -5.28 27.55 -7.27
N ILE A 307 -5.66 26.30 -7.01
CA ILE A 307 -6.51 25.91 -5.88
C ILE A 307 -5.62 25.68 -4.64
N GLU A 308 -6.00 26.27 -3.51
CA GLU A 308 -5.30 26.08 -2.24
C GLU A 308 -5.56 24.67 -1.69
N VAL A 309 -4.50 23.94 -1.34
CA VAL A 309 -4.59 22.65 -0.65
C VAL A 309 -4.40 22.88 0.84
N ILE A 310 -5.31 22.33 1.64
CA ILE A 310 -5.19 22.22 3.10
C ILE A 310 -4.97 20.79 3.55
#